data_AF-A0A3D4TET7-F1
#
_entry.id   AF-A0A3D4TET7-F1
#
_cell.length_a   1.000
_cell.length_b   1.000
_cell.length_c   1.000
_cell.angle_alpha   90.00
_cell.angle_beta   90.00
_cell.angle_gamma   90.00
#
_symmetry.space_group_name_H-M   'P 1'
#
loop_
_entity.id
_entity.type
_entity.pdbx_description
1 polymer ?
#
loop_
_entity_poly.entity_id
_entity_poly.type
_entity_poly.pdbx_seq_one_letter_code
_entity_poly.pdbx_strand_id
1 'polypeptide(L)'
;YGKRAAGKLQVQINNQSNATSASIEIEERKNEYAQFVRRTIQVPINPNGRTNLELTVDDAHEANIILSTANTPRDVVYLSDGIWGVDYNATKTTITDFKVLNNPNRVYVNNEFP
;
A
#
# COMPACT_ATOMS: atom_id res chain seq x y z
N TYR A 1 9.43 -9.28 7.28
CA TYR A 1 10.14 -8.12 6.68
C TYR A 1 9.26 -7.56 5.60
N GLY A 2 9.07 -6.23 5.58
CA GLY A 2 8.27 -5.53 4.58
C GLY A 2 9.02 -4.28 4.12
N LYS A 3 9.16 -4.06 2.80
CA LYS A 3 9.79 -2.85 2.24
C LYS A 3 9.01 -2.36 1.03
N ARG A 4 8.56 -1.10 1.06
CA ARG A 4 8.04 -0.40 -0.12
C ARG A 4 9.18 0.30 -0.87
N ALA A 5 9.31 0.08 -2.17
CA ALA A 5 10.23 0.78 -3.04
C ALA A 5 9.65 0.88 -4.46
N ALA A 6 9.58 2.10 -5.00
CA ALA A 6 9.16 2.38 -6.39
C ALA A 6 7.86 1.69 -6.84
N GLY A 7 6.79 1.80 -6.04
CA GLY A 7 5.47 1.19 -6.36
C GLY A 7 5.40 -0.32 -6.14
N LYS A 8 6.39 -0.90 -5.45
CA LYS A 8 6.40 -2.31 -5.09
C LYS A 8 6.54 -2.49 -3.60
N LEU A 9 5.79 -3.43 -3.04
CA LEU A 9 5.89 -3.88 -1.67
C LEU A 9 6.50 -5.29 -1.64
N GLN A 10 7.71 -5.37 -1.14
CA GLN A 10 8.37 -6.64 -0.85
C GLN A 10 7.88 -7.13 0.51
N VAL A 11 7.27 -8.31 0.56
CA VAL A 11 6.80 -8.94 1.79
C VAL A 11 7.40 -10.32 1.97
N GLN A 12 7.61 -10.71 3.22
CA GLN A 12 7.93 -12.08 3.58
C GLN A 12 6.78 -12.65 4.41
N ILE A 13 6.12 -13.67 3.87
CA ILE A 13 5.12 -14.45 4.60
C ILE A 13 5.85 -15.54 5.38
N ASN A 14 5.61 -15.59 6.69
CA ASN A 14 6.08 -16.67 7.55
C ASN A 14 4.91 -17.59 7.90
N ASN A 15 4.84 -18.73 7.24
CA ASN A 15 3.73 -19.68 7.38
C ASN A 15 4.10 -20.78 8.39
N GLN A 16 3.43 -20.80 9.54
CA GLN A 16 3.61 -21.82 10.58
C GLN A 16 2.57 -22.95 10.48
N SER A 17 1.88 -23.05 9.34
CA SER A 17 0.84 -24.05 9.09
C SER A 17 1.20 -24.93 7.89
N ASN A 18 0.36 -25.95 7.65
CA ASN A 18 0.44 -26.81 6.47
C ASN A 18 -0.25 -26.21 5.23
N ALA A 19 -0.72 -24.95 5.29
CA ALA A 19 -1.30 -24.29 4.12
C ALA A 19 -0.25 -24.14 3.01
N THR A 20 -0.64 -24.44 1.78
CA THR A 20 0.23 -24.33 0.60
C THR A 20 -0.15 -23.16 -0.31
N SER A 21 -1.24 -22.47 0.01
CA SER A 21 -1.74 -21.30 -0.71
C SER A 21 -2.28 -20.25 0.25
N ALA A 22 -2.22 -18.99 -0.19
CA ALA A 22 -2.85 -17.86 0.46
C ALA A 22 -3.48 -16.93 -0.56
N SER A 23 -4.47 -16.18 -0.09
CA SER A 23 -5.10 -15.09 -0.82
C SER A 23 -4.63 -13.77 -0.22
N ILE A 24 -4.18 -12.85 -1.07
CA ILE A 24 -3.84 -11.48 -0.69
C ILE A 24 -4.87 -10.57 -1.33
N GLU A 25 -5.66 -9.89 -0.52
CA GLU A 25 -6.54 -8.82 -0.97
C GLU A 25 -5.85 -7.48 -0.78
N ILE A 26 -5.89 -6.63 -1.79
CA ILE A 26 -5.36 -5.27 -1.74
C ILE A 26 -6.49 -4.33 -2.11
N GLU A 27 -6.77 -3.40 -1.22
CA GLU A 27 -7.82 -2.41 -1.34
C GLU A 27 -7.19 -1.02 -1.23
N GLU A 28 -7.26 -0.24 -2.31
CA GLU A 28 -6.51 1.01 -2.48
C GLU A 28 -7.47 2.17 -2.83
N ARG A 29 -7.25 3.36 -2.26
CA ARG A 29 -7.92 4.60 -2.71
C ARG A 29 -6.91 5.68 -3.05
N LYS A 30 -7.14 6.39 -4.15
CA LYS A 30 -6.19 7.37 -4.69
C LYS A 30 -6.16 8.71 -3.95
N ASN A 31 -7.27 9.08 -3.28
CA ASN A 31 -7.41 10.30 -2.48
C ASN A 31 -8.63 10.16 -1.54
N GLU A 32 -8.89 11.18 -0.72
CA GLU A 32 -9.95 11.22 0.29
C GLU A 32 -11.36 11.08 -0.28
N TYR A 33 -11.55 11.45 -1.54
CA TYR A 33 -12.84 11.43 -2.24
C TYR A 33 -13.01 10.21 -3.16
N ALA A 34 -11.93 9.47 -3.41
CA ALA A 34 -11.94 8.29 -4.27
C ALA A 34 -12.57 7.10 -3.56
N GLN A 35 -13.31 6.29 -4.32
CA GLN A 35 -13.76 4.99 -3.86
C GLN A 35 -12.57 4.02 -3.77
N PHE A 36 -12.68 3.04 -2.87
CA PHE A 36 -11.71 1.96 -2.81
C PHE A 36 -11.83 1.05 -4.04
N VAL A 37 -10.67 0.70 -4.60
CA VAL A 37 -10.53 -0.29 -5.67
C VAL A 37 -9.88 -1.54 -5.06
N ARG A 38 -10.51 -2.69 -5.26
CA ARG A 38 -10.08 -3.97 -4.69
C ARG A 38 -9.56 -4.92 -5.75
N ARG A 39 -8.49 -5.64 -5.42
CA ARG A 39 -7.98 -6.79 -6.20
C ARG A 39 -7.50 -7.90 -5.28
N THR A 40 -7.63 -9.13 -5.76
CA THR A 40 -7.24 -10.32 -5.01
C THR A 40 -6.21 -11.13 -5.80
N ILE A 41 -5.14 -11.55 -5.14
CA ILE A 41 -4.04 -12.32 -5.72
C ILE A 41 -3.93 -13.64 -4.98
N GLN A 42 -3.97 -14.76 -5.71
CA GLN A 42 -3.65 -16.07 -5.15
C GLN A 42 -2.15 -16.32 -5.26
N VAL A 43 -1.52 -16.69 -4.15
CA VAL A 43 -0.07 -16.94 -4.09
C VAL A 43 0.23 -18.32 -3.49
N PRO A 44 1.17 -19.09 -4.08
CA PRO A 44 1.70 -20.27 -3.42
C PRO A 44 2.53 -19.85 -2.21
N ILE A 45 2.43 -20.58 -1.10
CA ILE A 45 3.25 -20.37 0.09
C ILE A 45 3.86 -21.68 0.56
N ASN A 46 5.08 -21.62 1.07
CA ASN A 46 5.75 -22.79 1.64
C ASN A 46 5.09 -23.20 2.96
N PRO A 47 4.65 -24.47 3.14
CA PRO A 47 4.18 -24.95 4.43
C PRO A 47 5.33 -24.98 5.44
N ASN A 48 5.06 -24.59 6.70
CA ASN A 48 6.05 -24.52 7.78
C ASN A 48 7.34 -23.76 7.38
N GLY A 49 7.20 -22.72 6.56
CA GLY A 49 8.31 -22.06 5.91
C GLY A 49 8.06 -20.59 5.58
N ARG A 50 9.04 -19.98 4.92
CA ARG A 50 8.98 -18.58 4.50
C ARG A 50 8.80 -18.47 2.99
N THR A 51 8.04 -17.46 2.57
CA THR A 51 7.82 -17.13 1.16
C THR A 51 8.05 -15.64 0.97
N ASN A 52 8.95 -15.27 0.05
CA ASN A 52 9.17 -13.86 -0.31
C ASN A 52 8.31 -13.54 -1.53
N LEU A 53 7.60 -12.41 -1.49
CA LEU A 53 6.72 -11.96 -2.55
C LEU A 53 6.99 -10.48 -2.83
N GLU A 54 6.77 -10.10 -4.09
CA GLU A 54 6.76 -8.72 -4.53
C GLU A 54 5.35 -8.40 -5.02
N LEU A 55 4.68 -7.50 -4.32
CA LEU A 55 3.34 -7.03 -4.65
C LEU A 55 3.47 -5.67 -5.34
N THR A 56 2.92 -5.52 -6.54
CA THR A 56 2.68 -4.18 -7.08
C THR A 56 1.68 -3.48 -6.19
N VAL A 57 1.95 -2.23 -5.79
CA VAL A 57 1.06 -1.36 -5.02
C VAL A 57 1.06 0.01 -5.66
N ASP A 58 -0.10 0.62 -5.79
CA ASP A 58 -0.23 1.92 -6.42
C ASP A 58 0.30 3.02 -5.49
N ASP A 59 0.41 4.24 -6.03
CA ASP A 59 0.64 5.43 -5.23
C ASP A 59 -0.69 5.94 -4.65
N ALA A 60 -1.27 5.09 -3.81
CA ALA A 60 -2.56 5.29 -3.19
C ALA A 60 -2.41 6.14 -1.92
N HIS A 61 -3.39 7.01 -1.68
CA HIS A 61 -3.54 7.73 -0.42
C HIS A 61 -3.71 6.75 0.74
N GLU A 62 -4.45 5.66 0.54
CA GLU A 62 -4.57 4.57 1.51
C GLU A 62 -4.58 3.21 0.81
N ALA A 63 -3.96 2.22 1.45
CA ALA A 63 -3.97 0.83 1.03
C ALA A 63 -4.14 -0.11 2.24
N ASN A 64 -5.13 -1.00 2.16
CA ASN A 64 -5.32 -2.12 3.06
C ASN A 64 -4.87 -3.40 2.36
N ILE A 65 -3.96 -4.16 2.98
CA ILE A 65 -3.44 -5.41 2.43
C ILE A 65 -3.75 -6.53 3.41
N ILE A 66 -4.65 -7.43 3.02
CA ILE A 66 -5.18 -8.49 3.86
C ILE A 66 -4.65 -9.84 3.37
N LEU A 67 -3.95 -10.56 4.24
CA LEU A 67 -3.52 -11.94 3.99
C LEU A 67 -4.54 -12.91 4.58
N SER A 68 -5.01 -13.85 3.78
CA SER A 68 -5.94 -14.90 4.21
C SER A 68 -5.47 -16.29 3.81
N THR A 69 -5.71 -17.28 4.67
CA THR A 69 -5.56 -18.71 4.35
C THR A 69 -6.89 -19.40 4.60
N ALA A 70 -7.35 -20.22 3.66
CA ALA A 70 -8.66 -20.88 3.72
C ALA A 70 -9.82 -19.89 4.04
N ASN A 71 -9.84 -18.73 3.36
CA ASN A 71 -10.82 -17.65 3.54
C ASN A 71 -10.89 -17.03 4.94
N THR A 72 -9.90 -17.31 5.79
CA THR A 72 -9.80 -16.70 7.12
C THR A 72 -8.69 -15.65 7.09
N PRO A 73 -8.99 -14.37 7.40
CA PRO A 73 -7.98 -13.34 7.58
C PRO A 73 -6.96 -13.76 8.64
N ARG A 74 -5.68 -13.65 8.30
CA ARG A 74 -4.55 -14.02 9.17
C ARG A 74 -3.73 -12.82 9.58
N ASP A 75 -3.57 -11.87 8.68
CA ASP A 75 -2.77 -10.67 8.91
C ASP A 75 -3.28 -9.51 8.04
N VAL A 76 -3.04 -8.29 8.50
CA VAL A 76 -3.43 -7.06 7.79
C VAL A 76 -2.31 -6.03 7.90
N VAL A 77 -1.93 -5.47 6.77
CA VAL A 77 -1.01 -4.33 6.68
C VAL A 77 -1.79 -3.11 6.20
N TYR A 78 -1.68 -2.02 6.95
CA TYR A 78 -2.26 -0.72 6.61
C TYR A 78 -1.16 0.21 6.14
N LEU A 79 -1.35 0.84 4.99
CA LEU A 79 -0.51 1.92 4.48
C LEU A 79 -1.40 3.15 4.28
N SER A 80 -1.01 4.28 4.82
CA SER A 80 -1.63 5.56 4.51
C SER A 80 -0.55 6.59 4.24
N ASP A 81 -0.79 7.43 3.24
CA ASP A 81 -0.09 8.68 3.13
C ASP A 81 -0.79 9.66 4.07
N GLY A 82 -0.13 10.00 5.17
CA GLY A 82 -0.69 10.92 6.17
C GLY A 82 -0.82 12.32 5.58
N ILE A 83 -1.73 13.12 6.13
CA ILE A 83 -1.80 14.56 5.82
C ILE A 83 -0.43 15.19 6.14
N TRP A 84 0.31 15.59 5.12
CA TRP A 84 1.53 16.38 5.28
C TRP A 84 1.15 17.84 5.54
N GLY A 85 0.68 18.12 6.75
CA GLY A 85 0.49 19.48 7.25
C GLY A 85 1.72 19.92 8.04
N VAL A 86 2.22 21.13 7.79
CA VAL A 86 3.10 21.79 8.75
C VAL A 86 2.20 22.47 9.79
N ASP A 87 2.56 22.41 11.07
CA ASP A 87 1.92 23.25 12.09
C ASP A 87 2.33 24.71 11.84
N TYR A 88 1.63 25.32 10.89
CA TYR A 88 1.93 26.64 10.39
C TYR A 88 1.34 27.66 11.35
N ASN A 89 2.22 28.21 12.20
CA ASN A 89 1.92 29.42 12.92
C ASN A 89 2.50 30.61 12.16
N ALA A 90 1.66 31.41 11.50
CA ALA A 90 2.08 32.59 10.72
C ALA A 90 2.89 33.63 11.53
N THR A 91 2.87 33.55 12.87
CA THR A 91 3.67 34.43 13.76
C THR A 91 5.03 33.86 14.15
N LYS A 92 5.29 32.56 13.92
CA LYS A 92 6.50 31.85 14.38
C LYS A 92 7.19 31.01 13.31
N THR A 93 6.52 30.73 12.21
CA THR A 93 6.98 29.83 11.16
C THR A 93 6.95 30.56 9.83
N THR A 94 8.07 30.55 9.12
CA THR A 94 8.16 31.05 7.73
C THR A 94 8.57 29.90 6.83
N ILE A 95 7.72 29.56 5.87
CA ILE A 95 8.07 28.61 4.81
C ILE A 95 8.87 29.40 3.78
N THR A 96 10.17 29.11 3.68
CA THR A 96 11.08 29.84 2.79
C THR A 96 11.09 29.28 1.36
N ASP A 97 10.85 27.99 1.21
CA ASP A 97 10.71 27.31 -0.09
C ASP A 97 9.92 26.01 0.08
N PHE A 98 9.11 25.67 -0.91
CA PHE A 98 8.51 24.34 -1.00
C PHE A 98 8.33 23.97 -2.47
N LYS A 99 8.47 22.68 -2.78
CA LYS A 99 8.28 22.16 -4.13
C LYS A 99 7.38 20.93 -4.09
N VAL A 100 6.22 21.04 -4.74
CA VAL A 100 5.37 19.89 -5.01
C VAL A 100 5.87 19.23 -6.29
N LEU A 101 6.23 17.97 -6.21
CA LEU A 101 6.68 17.17 -7.34
C LEU A 101 5.75 15.98 -7.52
N ASN A 102 5.04 15.94 -8.64
CA ASN A 102 4.27 14.76 -9.00
C ASN A 102 5.19 13.67 -9.53
N ASN A 103 4.80 12.41 -9.31
CA ASN A 103 5.49 11.28 -9.89
C ASN A 103 5.51 11.44 -11.43
N PRO A 104 6.69 11.60 -12.05
CA PRO A 104 6.79 11.92 -13.48
C PRO A 104 6.29 10.80 -14.39
N ASN A 105 6.12 9.59 -13.83
CA ASN A 105 5.64 8.41 -14.56
C ASN A 105 4.15 8.13 -14.33
N ARG A 106 3.42 8.98 -13.59
CA ARG A 106 1.99 8.79 -13.34
C ARG A 106 1.18 9.27 -14.55
N VAL A 107 0.34 8.37 -15.08
CA VAL A 107 -0.63 8.70 -16.13
C VAL A 107 -1.96 9.02 -15.45
N TYR A 108 -2.42 10.26 -15.61
CA TYR A 108 -3.71 10.72 -15.11
C TYR A 108 -4.81 10.39 -16.13
N VAL A 109 -5.94 9.84 -15.66
CA VAL A 109 -7.13 9.70 -16.50
C VAL A 109 -7.86 11.04 -16.62
N ASN A 110 -8.72 11.21 -17.63
CA ASN A 110 -9.53 12.43 -17.77
C ASN A 110 -10.30 12.69 -16.46
N ASN A 111 -10.27 13.95 -16.00
CA ASN A 111 -10.80 14.44 -14.71
C ASN A 111 -9.99 14.10 -13.43
N GLU A 112 -8.79 13.53 -13.53
CA GLU A 112 -7.88 13.42 -12.38
C GLU A 112 -6.91 14.62 -12.39
N PHE A 113 -6.98 15.47 -11.35
CA PHE A 113 -6.02 16.58 -11.22
C PHE A 113 -4.63 16.05 -10.83
N PRO A 114 -3.55 16.74 -11.25
CA PRO A 114 -2.18 16.42 -10.88
C PRO A 114 -1.98 16.28 -9.38
#